data_AF-A0A7S0JL21-F1
#
_entry.id   AF-A0A7S0JL21-F1
#
_cell.length_a   1.000
_cell.length_b   1.000
_cell.length_c   1.000
_cell.angle_alpha   90.00
_cell.angle_beta   90.00
_cell.angle_gamma   90.00
#
_symmetry.space_group_name_H-M   'P 1'
#
loop_
_entity.id
_entity.type
_entity.pdbx_description
1 polymer ?
#
loop_
_entity_poly.entity_id
_entity_poly.type
_entity_poly.pdbx_seq_one_letter_code
_entity_poly.pdbx_strand_id
1 'polypeptide(L)'
;LYFSGSLKEICCEPGKSIRRALARLAAATNASSIIRVRDTSRVGSEEERQLHYRQQAEEMGMSSFCLVPAGDSATSSRFYSAIASGCIPVVISDELAGAFPEAAPYDQM
;
A
#
# COMPACT_ATOMS: atom_id res chain seq x y z
N LEU A 1 -10.29 9.80 -7.01
CA LEU A 1 -10.55 8.35 -7.01
C LEU A 1 -11.48 8.06 -5.84
N TYR A 2 -12.55 7.30 -6.05
CA TYR A 2 -13.34 6.72 -4.95
C TYR A 2 -13.46 5.21 -5.20
N PHE A 3 -13.54 4.42 -4.12
CA PHE A 3 -13.72 2.98 -4.19
C PHE A 3 -15.09 2.64 -3.59
N SER A 4 -15.81 1.70 -4.20
CA SER A 4 -17.10 1.21 -3.69
C SER A 4 -17.12 -0.32 -3.76
N GLY A 5 -17.39 -0.99 -2.65
CA GLY A 5 -17.42 -2.46 -2.54
C GLY A 5 -16.88 -2.96 -1.20
N SER A 6 -17.08 -4.24 -0.90
CA SER A 6 -16.50 -4.91 0.28
C SER A 6 -15.03 -5.25 0.01
N LEU A 7 -14.13 -4.86 0.91
CA LEU A 7 -12.70 -5.12 0.83
C LEU A 7 -12.29 -6.40 1.58
N LYS A 8 -13.21 -7.05 2.31
CA LYS A 8 -13.00 -8.30 3.06
C LYS A 8 -12.43 -9.45 2.22
N GLU A 9 -12.63 -9.43 0.90
CA GLU A 9 -12.10 -10.45 -0.01
C GLU A 9 -10.70 -10.12 -0.54
N ILE A 10 -10.10 -8.98 -0.19
CA ILE A 10 -8.85 -8.50 -0.80
C ILE A 10 -7.58 -9.19 -0.27
N CYS A 11 -7.64 -9.86 0.90
CA CYS A 11 -6.47 -10.59 1.36
C CYS A 11 -6.07 -11.65 0.32
N CYS A 12 -4.76 -11.88 0.29
CA CYS A 12 -4.19 -13.10 -0.26
C CYS A 12 -4.06 -13.12 -1.81
N GLU A 13 -5.14 -13.12 -2.60
CA GLU A 13 -5.09 -13.10 -4.08
C GLU A 13 -5.55 -11.77 -4.73
N PRO A 14 -6.64 -11.11 -4.29
CA PRO A 14 -7.13 -9.92 -4.97
C PRO A 14 -6.33 -8.64 -4.70
N GLY A 15 -5.50 -8.60 -3.66
CA GLY A 15 -4.49 -7.53 -3.49
C GLY A 15 -3.50 -7.45 -4.67
N LYS A 16 -3.20 -8.58 -5.33
CA LYS A 16 -2.45 -8.58 -6.61
C LYS A 16 -3.30 -8.05 -7.75
N SER A 17 -4.60 -8.36 -7.78
CA SER A 17 -5.55 -7.86 -8.78
C SER A 17 -5.69 -6.34 -8.72
N ILE A 18 -5.83 -5.77 -7.52
CA ILE A 18 -5.88 -4.31 -7.31
C ILE A 18 -4.58 -3.64 -7.73
N ARG A 19 -3.43 -4.20 -7.34
CA ARG A 19 -2.12 -3.68 -7.78
C ARG A 19 -1.97 -3.71 -9.30
N ARG A 20 -2.44 -4.77 -9.98
CA ARG A 20 -2.43 -4.86 -11.45
C ARG A 20 -3.42 -3.89 -12.09
N ALA A 21 -4.62 -3.73 -11.52
CA ALA A 21 -5.63 -2.80 -12.01
C ALA A 21 -5.13 -1.35 -11.88
N LEU A 22 -4.53 -0.99 -10.74
CA LEU A 22 -3.86 0.29 -10.54
C LEU A 22 -2.72 0.49 -11.54
N ALA A 23 -1.91 -0.54 -11.82
CA ALA A 23 -0.86 -0.46 -12.84
C ALA A 23 -1.40 -0.18 -14.24
N ARG A 24 -2.54 -0.78 -14.59
CA ARG A 24 -3.22 -0.53 -15.88
C ARG A 24 -3.81 0.87 -15.96
N LEU A 25 -4.46 1.33 -14.88
CA LEU A 25 -5.05 2.66 -14.82
C LEU A 25 -3.98 3.75 -14.84
N ALA A 26 -2.89 3.55 -14.11
CA ALA A 26 -1.69 4.38 -14.14
C ALA A 26 -1.17 4.59 -15.56
N ALA A 27 -1.01 3.51 -16.33
CA ALA A 27 -0.56 3.56 -17.72
C ALA A 27 -1.51 4.33 -18.66
N ALA A 28 -2.76 4.53 -18.26
CA ALA A 28 -3.76 5.28 -19.01
C ALA A 28 -3.87 6.76 -18.60
N THR A 29 -3.09 7.24 -17.63
CA THR A 29 -3.14 8.62 -17.12
C THR A 29 -1.80 9.34 -17.26
N ASN A 30 -1.82 10.67 -17.39
CA ASN A 30 -0.60 11.50 -17.38
C ASN A 30 -0.04 11.73 -15.97
N ALA A 31 -0.54 11.02 -14.94
CA ALA A 31 -0.06 11.14 -13.58
C ALA A 31 1.21 10.30 -13.39
N SER A 32 2.22 10.84 -12.70
CA SER A 32 3.41 10.06 -12.32
C SER A 32 3.02 9.07 -11.23
N SER A 33 2.91 7.79 -11.59
CA SER A 33 2.65 6.70 -10.65
C SER A 33 3.80 5.69 -10.68
N ILE A 34 4.41 5.45 -9.52
CA ILE A 34 5.45 4.43 -9.37
C ILE A 34 4.80 3.16 -8.84
N ILE A 35 4.72 2.12 -9.67
CA ILE A 35 4.12 0.83 -9.30
C ILE A 35 5.15 -0.27 -9.47
N ARG A 36 5.85 -0.59 -8.38
CA ARG A 36 6.78 -1.73 -8.32
C ARG A 36 6.12 -2.93 -7.67
N VAL A 37 5.73 -3.90 -8.49
CA VAL A 37 5.27 -5.22 -8.04
C VAL A 37 6.45 -6.17 -8.16
N ARG A 38 7.24 -6.31 -7.09
CA ARG A 38 8.27 -7.35 -7.01
C ARG A 38 7.95 -8.25 -5.82
N ASP A 39 7.85 -9.55 -6.11
CA ASP A 39 7.73 -10.58 -5.08
C ASP A 39 9.15 -10.89 -4.57
N THR A 40 9.57 -10.23 -3.49
CA THR A 40 10.86 -10.51 -2.83
C THR A 40 10.80 -11.76 -1.97
N SER A 41 9.65 -12.43 -1.85
CA SER A 41 9.52 -13.62 -1.00
C SER A 41 10.06 -14.90 -1.65
N ARG A 42 10.44 -14.87 -2.94
CA ARG A 42 10.77 -16.09 -3.69
C ARG A 42 12.18 -16.19 -4.28
N VAL A 43 12.90 -15.09 -4.54
CA VAL A 43 14.26 -15.16 -5.10
C VAL A 43 15.05 -13.87 -4.79
N GLY A 44 16.21 -13.97 -4.14
CA GLY A 44 17.19 -12.86 -4.07
C GLY A 44 18.21 -13.00 -2.94
N SER A 45 19.43 -12.50 -3.15
CA SER A 45 20.47 -12.37 -2.13
C SER A 45 20.10 -11.30 -1.10
N GLU A 46 20.75 -11.31 0.07
CA GLU A 46 20.51 -10.29 1.11
C GLU A 46 20.85 -8.87 0.60
N GLU A 47 21.87 -8.74 -0.24
CA GLU A 47 22.24 -7.47 -0.88
C GLU A 47 21.15 -6.94 -1.81
N GLU A 48 20.54 -7.81 -2.63
CA GLU A 48 19.44 -7.44 -3.53
C GLU A 48 18.21 -6.99 -2.74
N ARG A 49 17.96 -7.63 -1.60
CA ARG A 49 16.85 -7.30 -0.70
C ARG A 49 17.05 -5.92 -0.08
N GLN A 50 18.25 -5.61 0.40
CA GLN A 50 18.60 -4.29 0.94
C GLN A 50 18.51 -3.20 -0.13
N LEU A 51 19.02 -3.46 -1.34
CA LEU A 51 18.91 -2.52 -2.46
C LEU A 51 17.44 -2.23 -2.79
N HIS A 52 16.59 -3.27 -2.77
CA HIS A 52 15.16 -3.11 -3.01
C HIS A 52 14.49 -2.21 -1.97
N TYR A 53 14.78 -2.38 -0.68
CA TYR A 53 14.22 -1.54 0.37
C TYR A 53 14.69 -0.08 0.26
N ARG A 54 15.96 0.15 -0.09
CA ARG A 54 16.48 1.52 -0.29
C ARG A 54 15.78 2.24 -1.44
N GLN A 55 15.66 1.57 -2.59
CA GLN A 55 14.95 2.12 -3.74
C GLN A 55 13.48 2.39 -3.41
N GLN A 56 12.83 1.48 -2.69
CA GLN A 56 11.46 1.68 -2.24
C GLN A 56 11.33 2.91 -1.33
N ALA A 57 12.23 3.09 -0.35
CA ALA A 57 12.18 4.22 0.55
C ALA A 57 12.38 5.56 -0.18
N GLU A 58 13.30 5.61 -1.15
CA GLU A 58 13.54 6.79 -1.99
C GLU A 58 12.30 7.15 -2.82
N GLU A 59 11.68 6.16 -3.47
CA GLU A 59 10.47 6.37 -4.27
C GLU A 59 9.27 6.79 -3.42
N MET A 60 9.12 6.22 -2.23
CA MET A 60 8.11 6.62 -1.26
C MET A 60 8.36 8.05 -0.78
N GLY A 61 9.62 8.43 -0.54
CA GLY A 61 9.98 9.79 -0.12
C GLY A 61 9.76 10.86 -1.20
N MET A 62 9.76 10.48 -2.48
CA MET A 62 9.35 11.37 -3.59
C MET A 62 7.83 11.40 -3.82
N SER A 63 7.07 10.52 -3.15
CA SER A 63 5.62 10.39 -3.35
C SER A 63 4.85 11.11 -2.23
N SER A 64 3.82 11.87 -2.58
CA SER A 64 2.95 12.49 -1.57
C SER A 64 2.03 11.48 -0.89
N PHE A 65 1.53 10.50 -1.64
CA PHE A 65 0.60 9.48 -1.16
C PHE A 65 1.08 8.07 -1.51
N CYS A 66 1.00 7.15 -0.56
CA CYS A 66 1.36 5.75 -0.74
C CYS A 66 0.14 4.87 -0.50
N LEU A 67 -0.30 4.16 -1.55
CA LEU A 67 -1.40 3.20 -1.41
C LEU A 67 -0.93 1.97 -0.61
N VAL A 68 -1.62 1.70 0.49
CA VAL A 68 -1.32 0.56 1.38
C VAL A 68 -2.56 -0.34 1.46
N PRO A 69 -2.80 -1.17 0.42
CA PRO A 69 -3.85 -2.18 0.50
C PRO A 69 -3.50 -3.21 1.59
N ALA A 70 -4.51 -3.63 2.35
CA ALA A 70 -4.36 -4.68 3.36
C ALA A 70 -3.70 -5.94 2.77
N GLY A 71 -2.78 -6.51 3.55
CA GLY A 71 -2.24 -7.85 3.33
C GLY A 71 -2.96 -8.85 4.24
N ASP A 72 -2.20 -9.57 5.06
CA ASP A 72 -2.75 -10.36 6.16
C ASP A 72 -3.29 -9.48 7.30
N SER A 73 -2.88 -8.20 7.34
CA SER A 73 -3.40 -7.18 8.24
C SER A 73 -3.47 -5.81 7.54
N ALA A 74 -4.27 -4.90 8.10
CA ALA A 74 -4.35 -3.50 7.64
C ALA A 74 -3.02 -2.75 7.85
N THR A 75 -2.29 -3.08 8.91
CA THR A 75 -1.00 -2.48 9.27
C THR A 75 0.15 -3.42 8.89
N SER A 76 0.48 -3.45 7.60
CA SER A 76 1.62 -4.23 7.09
C SER A 76 2.94 -3.46 7.19
N SER A 77 4.07 -4.11 6.89
CA SER A 77 5.38 -3.45 6.81
C SER A 77 5.37 -2.22 5.88
N ARG A 78 4.55 -2.23 4.82
CA ARG A 78 4.40 -1.09 3.91
C ARG A 78 3.75 0.13 4.54
N PHE A 79 2.88 -0.05 5.53
CA PHE A 79 2.30 1.06 6.28
C PHE A 79 3.41 1.85 7.01
N TYR A 80 4.27 1.13 7.73
CA TYR A 80 5.38 1.74 8.46
C TYR A 80 6.46 2.31 7.54
N SER A 81 6.78 1.63 6.42
CA SER A 81 7.72 2.16 5.43
C SER A 81 7.23 3.49 4.82
N ALA A 82 5.92 3.64 4.60
CA ALA A 82 5.36 4.89 4.08
C ALA A 82 5.58 6.03 5.06
N ILE A 83 5.22 5.82 6.32
CA ILE A 83 5.41 6.79 7.41
C ILE A 83 6.90 7.15 7.55
N ALA A 84 7.78 6.15 7.63
CA ALA A 84 9.21 6.35 7.79
C ALA A 84 9.86 7.10 6.62
N SER A 85 9.28 6.98 5.41
CA SER A 85 9.76 7.68 4.22
C SER A 85 9.13 9.07 4.03
N GLY A 86 8.22 9.50 4.92
CA GLY A 86 7.52 10.78 4.78
C GLY A 86 6.36 10.78 3.78
N CYS A 87 5.94 9.60 3.33
CA CYS A 87 4.81 9.43 2.40
C CYS A 87 3.50 9.25 3.18
N ILE A 88 2.43 9.95 2.78
CA ILE A 88 1.12 9.84 3.47
C ILE A 88 0.49 8.48 3.13
N PRO A 89 0.31 7.55 4.10
CA PRO A 89 -0.28 6.26 3.82
C PRO A 89 -1.79 6.39 3.57
N VAL A 90 -2.26 5.87 2.44
CA VAL A 90 -3.68 5.70 2.13
C VAL A 90 -4.01 4.22 2.30
N VAL A 91 -4.52 3.87 3.48
CA VAL A 91 -4.87 2.49 3.82
C VAL A 91 -6.17 2.09 3.15
N ILE A 92 -6.19 0.91 2.52
CA ILE A 92 -7.38 0.34 1.90
C ILE A 92 -7.65 -0.99 2.62
N SER A 93 -8.57 -0.96 3.59
CA SER A 93 -8.92 -2.11 4.45
C SER A 93 -10.27 -1.89 5.12
N ASP A 94 -11.01 -2.97 5.37
CA ASP A 94 -12.21 -2.98 6.21
C ASP A 94 -11.91 -3.22 7.70
N GLU A 95 -10.64 -3.50 8.04
CA GLU A 95 -10.23 -3.99 9.37
C GLU A 95 -9.27 -3.04 10.09
N LEU A 96 -9.19 -1.78 9.63
CA LEU A 96 -8.35 -0.79 10.30
C LEU A 96 -9.03 -0.27 11.58
N ALA A 97 -8.50 -0.67 12.73
CA ALA A 97 -8.88 -0.06 14.00
C ALA A 97 -8.21 1.30 14.17
N GLY A 98 -9.00 2.35 14.41
CA GLY A 98 -8.50 3.68 14.74
C GLY A 98 -7.82 3.72 16.11
N ALA A 99 -6.84 4.62 16.28
CA ALA A 99 -6.09 4.74 17.52
C ALA A 99 -6.90 5.31 18.70
N PHE A 100 -8.00 6.01 18.42
CA PHE A 100 -8.80 6.72 19.42
C PHE A 100 -10.30 6.41 19.28
N PRO A 101 -10.73 5.14 19.47
CA PRO A 101 -12.13 4.74 19.25
C PRO A 101 -13.13 5.47 20.15
N GLU A 102 -12.68 5.93 21.33
CA GLU A 102 -13.52 6.69 22.26
C GLU A 102 -13.65 8.17 21.88
N ALA A 103 -12.67 8.73 21.16
CA ALA A 103 -12.63 10.15 20.81
C ALA A 103 -13.00 10.43 19.35
N ALA A 104 -12.98 9.42 18.48
CA ALA A 104 -13.37 9.54 17.08
C ALA A 104 -14.25 8.35 16.65
N PRO A 105 -15.46 8.60 16.12
CA PRO A 105 -16.37 7.54 15.66
C PRO A 105 -15.98 7.07 14.25
N TYR A 106 -14.96 6.22 14.17
CA TYR A 106 -14.45 5.70 12.89
C TYR A 106 -15.45 4.80 12.14
N ASP A 107 -16.43 4.23 12.84
CA ASP A 107 -17.49 3.36 12.32
C ASP A 107 -18.64 4.13 11.67
N GLN A 108 -18.69 5.45 11.83
CA GLN A 108 -19.76 6.34 11.35
C GLN A 108 -19.34 7.18 10.13
N MET A 109 -18.16 6.94 9.56
CA MET A 109 -17.63 7.63 8.36
C MET A 109 -17.93 6.85 7.09
#